data_AF-A0A434CIT4-F1
#
_entry.id   AF-A0A434CIT4-F1
#
_cell.length_a   1.000
_cell.length_b   1.000
_cell.length_c   1.000
_cell.angle_alpha   90.00
_cell.angle_beta   90.00
_cell.angle_gamma   90.00
#
_symmetry.space_group_name_H-M   'P 1'
#
loop_
_entity.id
_entity.type
_entity.pdbx_description
1 polymer ?
#
loop_
_entity_poly.entity_id
_entity_poly.type
_entity_poly.pdbx_seq_one_letter_code
_entity_poly.pdbx_strand_id
1 'polypeptide(L)'
;MPRDRQHFILNNVAVRHEFKPKGGGSANHPSDVADRAGHAQALLQALDHLPDVKAQELPGVYLEVEGRAGEPMITSGLNASDLTLLRVEPARPAANQPQRATVFATDDGLAKLRRKVDDFAQKDRKSGRPYNADLV
;
A
#
# COMPACT_ATOMS: atom_id res chain seq x y z
N MET A 1 -35.97 -27.84 50.96
CA MET A 1 -35.69 -28.57 49.70
C MET A 1 -34.34 -28.09 49.17
N PRO A 2 -33.36 -28.96 48.92
CA PRO A 2 -32.09 -28.54 48.32
C PRO A 2 -32.33 -28.21 46.85
N ARG A 3 -31.86 -27.04 46.40
CA ARG A 3 -31.92 -26.63 44.99
C ARG A 3 -30.73 -27.22 44.25
N ASP A 4 -30.84 -28.48 43.89
CA ASP A 4 -29.86 -29.15 43.04
C ASP A 4 -30.10 -28.74 41.58
N ARG A 5 -29.42 -27.67 41.14
CA ARG A 5 -29.40 -27.30 39.72
C ARG A 5 -27.98 -27.50 39.23
N GLN A 6 -27.80 -28.52 38.40
CA GLN A 6 -26.57 -28.74 37.65
C GLN A 6 -26.20 -27.45 36.89
N HIS A 7 -25.02 -26.92 37.19
CA HIS A 7 -24.41 -25.88 36.37
C HIS A 7 -24.07 -26.50 35.01
N PHE A 8 -24.45 -25.85 33.92
CA PHE A 8 -24.11 -26.29 32.56
C PHE A 8 -22.59 -26.52 32.46
N ILE A 9 -22.17 -27.76 32.26
CA ILE A 9 -20.78 -28.09 31.94
C ILE A 9 -20.65 -28.04 30.42
N LEU A 10 -20.07 -26.95 29.92
CA LEU A 10 -19.74 -26.83 28.51
C LEU A 10 -18.39 -27.51 28.25
N ASN A 11 -18.41 -28.82 28.03
CA ASN A 11 -17.25 -29.55 27.54
C ASN A 11 -17.04 -29.25 26.04
N ASN A 12 -15.79 -28.96 25.64
CA ASN A 12 -15.36 -28.70 24.25
C ASN A 12 -15.72 -27.34 23.61
N VAL A 13 -15.86 -26.27 24.39
CA VAL A 13 -15.94 -24.91 23.81
C VAL A 13 -14.54 -24.37 23.52
N ALA A 14 -13.96 -24.80 22.41
CA ALA A 14 -13.00 -24.06 21.58
C ALA A 14 -12.06 -25.06 20.88
N VAL A 15 -12.51 -25.63 19.78
CA VAL A 15 -11.56 -25.89 18.70
C VAL A 15 -11.16 -24.52 18.17
N ARG A 16 -9.89 -24.12 18.36
CA ARG A 16 -9.34 -22.93 17.70
C ARG A 16 -9.34 -23.22 16.19
N HIS A 17 -10.36 -22.72 15.51
CA HIS A 17 -10.29 -22.61 14.06
C HIS A 17 -9.48 -21.36 13.72
N GLU A 18 -8.55 -21.50 12.79
CA GLU A 18 -7.88 -20.38 12.18
C GLU A 18 -8.93 -19.39 11.66
N PHE A 19 -8.81 -18.12 12.07
CA PHE A 19 -9.69 -17.08 11.60
C PHE A 19 -9.50 -16.92 10.09
N LYS A 20 -10.47 -17.43 9.32
CA LYS A 20 -10.60 -17.14 7.90
C LYS A 20 -11.57 -15.97 7.78
N PRO A 21 -11.11 -14.72 7.56
CA PRO A 21 -12.03 -13.63 7.29
C PRO A 21 -12.89 -14.04 6.09
N LYS A 22 -14.22 -13.92 6.23
CA LYS A 22 -15.11 -13.95 5.06
C LYS A 22 -14.58 -12.91 4.09
N GLY A 23 -14.28 -13.31 2.85
CA GLY A 23 -13.82 -12.39 1.82
C GLY A 23 -14.85 -11.30 1.60
N GLY A 24 -14.71 -10.19 2.33
CA GLY A 24 -15.35 -8.92 2.02
C GLY A 24 -14.83 -8.51 0.66
N GLY A 25 -15.72 -8.08 -0.22
CA GLY A 25 -15.41 -7.78 -1.62
C GLY A 25 -14.06 -7.12 -1.72
N SER A 26 -13.12 -7.77 -2.41
CA SER A 26 -11.80 -7.20 -2.65
C SER A 26 -12.05 -5.82 -3.21
N ALA A 27 -11.77 -4.77 -2.43
CA ALA A 27 -11.71 -3.46 -3.01
C ALA A 27 -10.71 -3.59 -4.16
N ASN A 28 -11.07 -3.15 -5.36
CA ASN A 28 -10.14 -3.12 -6.50
C ASN A 28 -9.02 -2.08 -6.30
N HIS A 29 -8.82 -1.63 -5.05
CA HIS A 29 -8.10 -0.45 -4.64
C HIS A 29 -7.55 -0.67 -3.22
N PRO A 30 -6.36 -0.11 -2.91
CA PRO A 30 -5.84 -0.03 -1.56
C PRO A 30 -6.81 0.73 -0.63
N SER A 31 -6.75 0.41 0.67
CA SER A 31 -7.50 1.13 1.71
C SER A 31 -7.12 2.61 1.81
N ASP A 32 -7.92 3.44 2.47
CA ASP A 32 -7.55 4.85 2.69
C ASP A 32 -6.52 4.96 3.83
N VAL A 33 -5.51 5.81 3.62
CA VAL A 33 -4.47 6.08 4.63
C VAL A 33 -4.99 7.07 5.66
N ALA A 34 -5.02 6.66 6.94
CA ALA A 34 -5.54 7.48 8.03
C ALA A 34 -4.71 8.76 8.28
N ASP A 35 -3.39 8.62 8.43
CA ASP A 35 -2.47 9.77 8.50
C ASP A 35 -1.87 10.07 7.14
N ARG A 36 -2.68 10.73 6.31
CA ARG A 36 -2.32 11.07 4.93
C ARG A 36 -1.10 11.98 4.84
N ALA A 37 -1.04 12.98 5.73
CA ALA A 37 0.03 13.97 5.73
C ALA A 37 1.36 13.34 6.16
N GLY A 38 1.35 12.56 7.26
CA GLY A 38 2.54 11.85 7.73
C GLY A 38 3.05 10.82 6.72
N HIS A 39 2.15 10.07 6.10
CA HIS A 39 2.52 9.09 5.06
C HIS A 39 3.15 9.76 3.83
N ALA A 40 2.53 10.83 3.32
CA ALA A 40 3.09 11.58 2.21
C ALA A 40 4.45 12.19 2.55
N GLN A 41 4.62 12.73 3.75
CA GLN A 41 5.89 13.29 4.20
C GLN A 41 7.00 12.23 4.24
N ALA A 42 6.71 11.02 4.72
CA ALA A 42 7.68 9.92 4.72
C ALA A 42 8.14 9.55 3.30
N LEU A 43 7.22 9.56 2.34
CA LEU A 43 7.54 9.29 0.93
C LEU A 43 8.34 10.42 0.30
N LEU A 44 8.01 11.69 0.57
CA LEU A 44 8.77 12.83 0.08
C LEU A 44 10.21 12.80 0.63
N GLN A 45 10.37 12.47 1.91
CA GLN A 45 11.69 12.29 2.52
C GLN A 45 12.48 11.15 1.85
N ALA A 46 11.83 10.02 1.55
CA ALA A 46 12.48 8.93 0.82
C ALA A 46 12.93 9.38 -0.59
N LEU A 47 12.13 10.19 -1.29
CA LEU A 47 12.50 10.77 -2.58
C LEU A 47 13.65 11.77 -2.47
N ASP A 48 13.74 12.54 -1.39
CA ASP A 48 14.84 13.49 -1.13
C ASP A 48 16.20 12.80 -0.93
N HIS A 49 16.20 11.51 -0.57
CA HIS A 49 17.43 10.71 -0.42
C HIS A 49 17.92 10.07 -1.73
N LEU A 50 17.18 10.22 -2.82
CA LEU A 50 17.60 9.69 -4.12
C LEU A 50 18.78 10.48 -4.69
N PRO A 51 19.65 9.85 -5.50
CA PRO A 51 20.72 10.56 -6.20
C PRO A 51 20.14 11.62 -7.13
N ASP A 52 20.81 12.77 -7.21
CA ASP A 52 20.47 13.80 -8.20
C ASP A 52 20.79 13.29 -9.61
N VAL A 53 19.72 12.90 -10.32
CA VAL A 53 19.78 12.29 -11.65
C VAL A 53 20.42 13.24 -12.66
N LYS A 54 20.10 14.54 -12.61
CA LYS A 54 20.67 15.53 -13.53
C LYS A 54 22.13 15.81 -13.21
N ALA A 55 22.46 16.02 -11.95
CA ALA A 55 23.82 16.36 -11.56
C ALA A 55 24.80 15.21 -11.83
N GLN A 56 24.32 13.97 -11.83
CA GLN A 56 25.12 12.78 -12.11
C GLN A 56 25.03 12.31 -13.57
N GLU A 57 24.38 13.08 -14.45
CA GLU A 57 24.18 12.74 -15.87
C GLU A 57 23.58 11.33 -16.08
N LEU A 58 22.75 10.89 -15.14
CA LEU A 58 22.11 9.59 -15.18
C LEU A 58 20.84 9.65 -16.05
N PRO A 59 20.50 8.58 -16.78
CA PRO A 59 19.23 8.52 -17.52
C PRO A 59 18.01 8.43 -16.59
N GLY A 60 18.19 8.00 -15.34
CA GLY A 60 17.14 7.80 -14.35
C GLY A 60 17.59 6.90 -13.20
N VAL A 61 16.66 6.53 -12.33
CA VAL A 61 16.88 5.66 -11.17
C VAL A 61 15.92 4.47 -11.17
N TYR A 62 16.32 3.40 -10.50
CA TYR A 62 15.45 2.25 -10.23
C TYR A 62 14.90 2.36 -8.81
N LEU A 63 13.58 2.28 -8.70
CA LEU A 63 12.85 2.33 -7.44
C LEU A 63 12.23 0.95 -7.18
N GLU A 64 12.38 0.46 -5.95
CA GLU A 64 11.56 -0.63 -5.43
C GLU A 64 10.40 -0.01 -4.66
N VAL A 65 9.17 -0.33 -5.07
CA VAL A 65 7.93 0.14 -4.46
C VAL A 65 7.27 -1.06 -3.80
N GLU A 66 6.99 -0.96 -2.51
CA GLU A 66 6.26 -1.99 -1.76
C GLU A 66 4.80 -1.56 -1.56
N GLY A 67 3.89 -2.51 -1.74
CA GLY A 67 2.47 -2.33 -1.44
C GLY A 67 2.22 -2.54 0.05
N ARG A 68 0.99 -2.28 0.49
CA ARG A 68 0.57 -2.61 1.86
C ARG A 68 0.26 -4.09 1.99
N ALA A 69 0.61 -4.68 3.13
CA ALA A 69 0.43 -6.10 3.38
C ALA A 69 -1.06 -6.49 3.33
N GLY A 70 -1.39 -7.51 2.54
CA GLY A 70 -2.77 -7.97 2.37
C GLY A 70 -3.66 -7.08 1.49
N GLU A 71 -3.13 -6.03 0.89
CA GLU A 71 -3.85 -5.12 0.00
C GLU A 71 -3.36 -5.23 -1.45
N PRO A 72 -4.24 -4.98 -2.46
CA PRO A 72 -3.82 -4.96 -3.85
C PRO A 72 -3.02 -3.69 -4.17
N MET A 73 -1.90 -3.83 -4.89
CA MET A 73 -1.15 -2.73 -5.48
C MET A 73 -1.67 -2.40 -6.89
N ILE A 74 -1.95 -1.12 -7.15
CA ILE A 74 -2.41 -0.65 -8.47
C ILE A 74 -1.22 -0.21 -9.31
N THR A 75 -0.79 -1.07 -10.23
CA THR A 75 0.45 -0.89 -10.99
C THR A 75 0.33 0.08 -12.16
N SER A 76 -0.89 0.44 -12.58
CA SER A 76 -1.09 1.39 -13.69
C SER A 76 -0.51 2.77 -13.40
N GLY A 77 -0.51 3.21 -12.14
CA GLY A 77 0.11 4.46 -11.70
C GLY A 77 1.64 4.42 -11.72
N LEU A 78 2.23 3.23 -11.68
CA LEU A 78 3.68 2.96 -11.72
C LEU A 78 4.23 2.77 -13.13
N ASN A 79 3.36 2.72 -14.15
CA ASN A 79 3.73 2.61 -15.57
C ASN A 79 3.20 3.79 -16.38
N ALA A 80 3.31 5.00 -15.84
CA ALA A 80 2.80 6.22 -16.43
C ALA A 80 3.62 7.44 -15.95
N SER A 81 3.51 8.55 -16.67
CA SER A 81 4.16 9.82 -16.27
C SER A 81 5.69 9.70 -16.18
N ASP A 82 6.32 9.11 -17.20
CA ASP A 82 7.77 8.85 -17.27
C ASP A 82 8.29 7.89 -16.19
N LEU A 83 7.39 7.11 -15.61
CA LEU A 83 7.68 5.89 -14.87
C LEU A 83 7.48 4.69 -15.77
N THR A 84 8.44 3.78 -15.77
CA THR A 84 8.39 2.52 -16.52
C THR A 84 8.39 1.37 -15.54
N LEU A 85 7.27 0.63 -15.48
CA LEU A 85 7.18 -0.56 -14.65
C LEU A 85 7.95 -1.71 -15.32
N LEU A 86 8.96 -2.21 -14.63
CA LEU A 86 9.85 -3.26 -15.15
C LEU A 86 9.44 -4.64 -14.65
N ARG A 87 9.05 -4.74 -13.38
CA ARG A 87 8.73 -6.00 -12.74
C ARG A 87 7.68 -5.80 -11.66
N VAL A 88 6.81 -6.80 -11.51
CA VAL A 88 5.89 -6.92 -10.39
C VAL A 88 6.12 -8.28 -9.75
N GLU A 89 6.34 -8.28 -8.45
CA GLU A 89 6.38 -9.48 -7.63
C GLU A 89 5.06 -9.61 -6.88
N PRO A 90 4.34 -10.73 -7.02
CA PRO A 90 3.08 -10.93 -6.33
C PRO A 90 3.31 -11.04 -4.82
N ALA A 91 2.28 -10.66 -4.04
CA ALA A 91 2.31 -10.86 -2.59
C ALA A 91 2.49 -12.34 -2.26
N ARG A 92 3.18 -12.62 -1.16
CA ARG A 92 3.29 -13.96 -0.59
C ARG A 92 2.69 -13.93 0.82
N PRO A 93 1.36 -14.13 0.95
CA PRO A 93 0.67 -14.02 2.24
C PRO A 93 1.25 -14.94 3.32
N ALA A 94 1.65 -16.16 2.95
CA ALA A 94 2.26 -17.12 3.88
C ALA A 94 3.60 -16.65 4.48
N ALA A 95 4.30 -15.74 3.81
CA ALA A 95 5.56 -15.16 4.27
C ALA A 95 5.39 -13.71 4.78
N ASN A 96 4.16 -13.21 4.89
CA ASN A 96 3.84 -11.82 5.19
C ASN A 96 4.57 -10.81 4.28
N GLN A 97 4.76 -11.17 3.00
CA GLN A 97 5.43 -10.30 2.02
C GLN A 97 4.37 -9.59 1.16
N PRO A 98 4.32 -8.25 1.15
CA PRO A 98 3.43 -7.50 0.27
C PRO A 98 3.84 -7.64 -1.20
N GLN A 99 3.00 -7.15 -2.10
CA GLN A 99 3.40 -6.98 -3.51
C GLN A 99 4.56 -5.99 -3.60
N ARG A 100 5.48 -6.24 -4.54
CA ARG A 100 6.58 -5.32 -4.86
C ARG A 100 6.59 -5.00 -6.33
N ALA A 101 7.03 -3.79 -6.68
CA ALA A 101 7.20 -3.37 -8.05
C ALA A 101 8.57 -2.72 -8.22
N THR A 102 9.26 -3.07 -9.30
CA THR A 102 10.49 -2.38 -9.72
C THR A 102 10.13 -1.42 -10.84
N VAL A 103 10.45 -0.14 -10.65
CA VAL A 103 10.11 0.96 -11.55
C VAL A 103 11.37 1.70 -11.95
N PHE A 104 11.54 1.99 -13.23
CA PHE A 104 12.52 2.97 -13.69
C PHE A 104 11.87 4.34 -13.77
N ALA A 105 12.51 5.35 -13.18
CA ALA A 105 12.03 6.72 -13.16
C ALA A 105 13.09 7.66 -13.74
N THR A 106 12.72 8.44 -14.75
CA THR A 106 13.55 9.57 -15.20
C THR A 106 13.48 10.73 -14.20
N ASP A 107 14.30 11.76 -14.37
CA ASP A 107 14.19 12.99 -13.57
C ASP A 107 12.79 13.61 -13.62
N ASP A 108 12.22 13.75 -14.82
CA ASP A 108 10.85 14.24 -15.00
C ASP A 108 9.82 13.32 -14.33
N GLY A 109 10.07 12.00 -14.36
CA GLY A 109 9.27 11.00 -13.67
C GLY A 109 9.30 11.16 -12.16
N LEU A 110 10.48 11.42 -11.57
CA LEU A 110 10.64 11.72 -10.15
C LEU A 110 9.94 13.02 -9.74
N ALA A 111 10.07 14.09 -10.54
CA ALA A 111 9.37 15.35 -10.29
C ALA A 111 7.85 15.19 -10.32
N LYS A 112 7.33 14.40 -11.27
CA LYS A 112 5.90 14.07 -11.37
C LYS A 112 5.45 13.18 -10.21
N LEU A 113 6.25 12.20 -9.81
CA LEU A 113 5.97 11.34 -8.66
C LEU A 113 5.87 12.18 -7.38
N ARG A 114 6.83 13.09 -7.15
CA ARG A 114 6.81 14.02 -6.02
C ARG A 114 5.51 14.83 -5.99
N ARG A 115 5.13 15.42 -7.13
CA ARG A 115 3.87 16.18 -7.25
C ARG A 115 2.64 15.31 -6.97
N LYS A 116 2.63 14.04 -7.40
CA LYS A 116 1.52 13.11 -7.12
C LYS A 116 1.38 12.84 -5.62
N VAL A 117 2.51 12.70 -4.91
CA VAL A 117 2.54 12.52 -3.44
C VAL A 117 2.06 13.79 -2.73
N ASP A 118 2.48 14.98 -3.18
CA ASP A 118 1.97 16.26 -2.64
C ASP A 118 0.45 16.42 -2.88
N ASP A 119 -0.02 16.12 -4.09
CA ASP A 119 -1.44 16.17 -4.42
C ASP A 119 -2.25 15.18 -3.58
N PHE A 120 -1.70 13.99 -3.30
CA PHE A 120 -2.31 13.04 -2.36
C PHE A 120 -2.45 13.64 -0.96
N ALA A 121 -1.43 14.33 -0.46
CA ALA A 121 -1.45 14.95 0.86
C ALA A 121 -2.48 16.07 0.99
N GLN A 122 -2.71 16.85 -0.07
CA GLN A 122 -3.40 18.14 0.01
C GLN A 122 -4.74 18.19 -0.71
N LYS A 123 -5.00 17.31 -1.67
CA LYS A 123 -6.16 17.44 -2.57
C LYS A 123 -7.06 16.22 -2.49
N ASP A 124 -8.35 16.53 -2.37
CA ASP A 124 -9.42 15.55 -2.49
C ASP A 124 -10.14 15.68 -3.83
N ARG A 125 -10.56 14.53 -4.37
CA ARG A 125 -11.48 14.48 -5.51
C ARG A 125 -12.87 14.91 -5.04
N LYS A 126 -13.76 15.21 -5.98
CA LYS A 126 -15.18 15.49 -5.70
C LYS A 126 -15.87 14.34 -4.93
N SER A 127 -15.37 13.11 -5.05
CA SER A 127 -15.85 11.95 -4.31
C SER A 127 -15.40 11.90 -2.84
N GLY A 128 -14.58 12.86 -2.39
CA GLY A 128 -13.97 12.87 -1.05
C GLY A 128 -12.72 11.98 -0.94
N ARG A 129 -12.38 11.19 -1.96
CA ARG A 129 -11.19 10.35 -1.98
C ARG A 129 -9.96 11.20 -2.34
N PRO A 130 -8.80 11.03 -1.68
CA PRO A 130 -7.59 11.76 -2.03
C PRO A 130 -7.16 11.52 -3.47
N TYR A 131 -6.50 12.51 -4.08
CA TYR A 131 -5.83 12.30 -5.36
C TYR A 131 -4.74 11.23 -5.21
N ASN A 132 -4.55 10.41 -6.24
CA ASN A 132 -3.50 9.38 -6.28
C ASN A 132 -3.54 8.34 -5.13
N ALA A 133 -4.64 8.20 -4.38
CA ALA A 133 -4.75 7.23 -3.28
C ALA A 133 -4.52 5.75 -3.68
N ASP A 134 -4.58 5.43 -4.97
CA ASP A 134 -4.24 4.10 -5.49
C ASP A 134 -2.74 3.87 -5.68
N LEU A 135 -1.95 4.94 -5.72
CA LEU A 135 -0.50 4.95 -5.93
C LEU A 135 0.28 4.95 -4.60
N VAL A 136 -0.35 5.43 -3.52
CA VAL A 136 0.32 5.85 -2.27
C VAL A 136 -0.14 5.01 -1.07
#